data_AF-A0A2J8K0H0-F1
#
_entry.id   AF-A0A2J8K0H0-F1
#
_cell.length_a   1.000
_cell.length_b   1.000
_cell.length_c   1.000
_cell.angle_alpha   90.00
_cell.angle_beta   90.00
_cell.angle_gamma   90.00
#
_symmetry.space_group_name_H-M   'P 1'
#
loop_
_entity.id
_entity.type
_entity.pdbx_description
1 polymer ?
#
loop_
_entity_poly.entity_id
_entity_poly.type
_entity_poly.pdbx_seq_one_letter_code
_entity_poly.pdbx_strand_id
1 'polypeptide(L)'
;MHSRGREIVVLLNPWSINEAVSSYCTYFIKQDSKSFGIMVSWKGIYFILTLFWGSFFGSIFMLGPFLPLMFVNPSWYRWINNRLVATWLTLPVALLETMFGVKVIITGDAFVPGERSVIIMNHRTRMDWMFLWNCLMRYSYLRLEKICLKASL
;
A
#
# COMPACT_ATOMS: atom_id res chain seq x y z
N MET A 1 -19.30 14.96 12.47
CA MET A 1 -18.74 15.81 11.40
C MET A 1 -17.97 14.95 10.40
N HIS A 2 -18.11 15.28 9.13
CA HIS A 2 -18.20 14.33 8.05
C HIS A 2 -16.86 14.12 7.33
N SER A 3 -16.09 13.10 7.70
CA SER A 3 -14.79 12.78 7.09
C SER A 3 -14.91 12.07 5.73
N ARG A 4 -15.91 12.40 4.91
CA ARG A 4 -16.17 11.72 3.62
C ARG A 4 -15.14 12.05 2.53
N GLY A 5 -14.22 13.00 2.73
CA GLY A 5 -13.37 13.56 1.66
C GLY A 5 -11.91 13.09 1.61
N ARG A 6 -11.52 11.99 2.27
CA ARG A 6 -10.10 11.55 2.33
C ARG A 6 -9.94 10.08 2.00
N GLU A 7 -10.47 9.64 0.86
CA GLU A 7 -10.41 8.22 0.49
C GLU A 7 -9.68 8.06 -0.83
N ILE A 8 -8.69 7.17 -0.84
CA ILE A 8 -8.00 6.75 -2.06
C ILE A 8 -8.50 5.35 -2.38
N VAL A 9 -9.18 5.20 -3.51
CA VAL A 9 -9.71 3.91 -3.96
C VAL A 9 -8.78 3.35 -5.02
N VAL A 10 -8.29 2.13 -4.81
CA VAL A 10 -7.41 1.44 -5.74
C VAL A 10 -8.20 0.38 -6.49
N LEU A 11 -8.24 0.48 -7.83
CA LEU A 11 -8.90 -0.47 -8.72
C LEU A 11 -7.87 -1.36 -9.41
N LEU A 12 -8.10 -2.67 -9.30
CA LEU A 12 -7.24 -3.70 -9.86
C LEU A 12 -8.00 -4.39 -10.99
N ASN A 13 -7.48 -4.23 -12.22
CA ASN A 13 -7.92 -4.85 -13.49
C ASN A 13 -8.86 -3.99 -14.39
N PRO A 14 -8.32 -3.25 -15.38
CA PRO A 14 -9.03 -2.15 -16.07
C PRO A 14 -9.77 -2.52 -17.38
N TRP A 15 -9.93 -3.79 -17.75
CA TRP A 15 -10.44 -4.18 -19.08
C TRP A 15 -11.91 -3.79 -19.42
N SER A 16 -12.60 -3.00 -18.60
CA SER A 16 -13.89 -2.42 -18.95
C SER A 16 -14.10 -1.08 -18.24
N ILE A 17 -13.24 -0.12 -18.52
CA ILE A 17 -13.50 1.29 -18.19
C ILE A 17 -13.32 2.08 -19.48
N ASN A 18 -14.26 1.87 -20.41
CA ASN A 18 -14.43 2.76 -21.54
C ASN A 18 -15.21 3.99 -21.05
N GLU A 19 -14.64 5.17 -21.31
CA GLU A 19 -15.28 6.50 -21.34
C GLU A 19 -15.58 7.27 -20.03
N ALA A 20 -15.38 6.74 -18.82
CA ALA A 20 -15.75 7.48 -17.59
C ALA A 20 -14.61 8.19 -16.81
N VAL A 21 -13.33 8.01 -17.16
CA VAL A 21 -12.20 8.39 -16.27
C VAL A 21 -11.26 9.43 -16.90
N SER A 22 -11.81 10.39 -17.64
CA SER A 22 -11.02 11.53 -18.16
C SER A 22 -10.74 12.62 -17.10
N SER A 23 -11.36 12.55 -15.92
CA SER A 23 -11.23 13.58 -14.87
C SER A 23 -10.46 13.14 -13.62
N TYR A 24 -9.89 11.92 -13.59
CA TYR A 24 -9.17 11.42 -12.42
C TYR A 24 -7.71 11.15 -12.81
N CYS A 25 -6.78 11.85 -12.16
CA CYS A 25 -5.33 11.83 -12.43
C CYS A 25 -4.82 10.44 -12.78
N THR A 26 -4.21 10.31 -13.97
CA THR A 26 -3.66 9.04 -14.44
C THR A 26 -2.22 8.91 -13.94
N TYR A 27 -1.98 8.00 -13.01
CA TYR A 27 -0.64 7.74 -12.46
C TYR A 27 -0.03 6.52 -13.17
N PHE A 28 1.18 6.67 -13.70
CA PHE A 28 1.96 5.54 -14.21
C PHE A 28 3.12 5.27 -13.27
N ILE A 29 3.11 4.08 -12.64
CA ILE A 29 4.27 3.57 -11.91
C ILE A 29 5.10 2.75 -12.89
N LYS A 30 6.22 3.31 -13.36
CA LYS A 30 7.17 2.59 -14.21
C LYS A 30 8.23 1.94 -13.33
N GLN A 31 8.22 0.61 -13.30
CA GLN A 31 9.29 -0.17 -12.68
C GLN A 31 10.46 -0.27 -13.66
N ASP A 32 11.58 0.39 -13.37
CA ASP A 32 12.83 0.19 -14.09
C ASP A 32 13.63 -0.92 -13.39
N SER A 33 13.35 -2.17 -13.76
CA SER A 33 14.01 -3.34 -13.22
C SER A 33 15.22 -3.68 -14.09
N LYS A 34 16.43 -3.40 -13.60
CA LYS A 34 17.61 -4.12 -14.08
C LYS A 34 17.47 -5.58 -13.66
N SER A 35 16.91 -6.40 -14.55
CA SER A 35 16.80 -7.86 -14.49
C SER A 35 16.72 -8.44 -13.07
N PHE A 36 15.53 -8.41 -12.48
CA PHE A 36 15.21 -9.19 -11.28
C PHE A 36 15.09 -10.68 -11.66
N GLY A 37 16.22 -11.29 -12.00
CA GLY A 37 16.30 -12.73 -12.19
C GLY A 37 15.94 -13.41 -10.88
N ILE A 38 14.99 -14.36 -10.93
CA ILE A 38 14.68 -15.27 -9.82
C ILE A 38 15.88 -16.19 -9.64
N MET A 39 16.95 -15.67 -9.09
CA MET A 39 17.95 -16.46 -8.39
C MET A 39 17.56 -16.39 -6.93
N VAL A 40 17.53 -17.53 -6.25
CA VAL A 40 17.39 -17.60 -4.80
C VAL A 40 18.66 -16.99 -4.18
N SER A 41 18.71 -15.67 -4.20
CA SER A 41 19.78 -14.88 -3.60
C SER A 41 19.48 -14.81 -2.11
N TRP A 42 20.49 -14.96 -1.26
CA TRP A 42 20.40 -14.81 0.20
C TRP A 42 19.62 -13.56 0.63
N LYS A 43 19.67 -12.50 -0.19
CA LYS A 43 18.86 -11.28 -0.05
C LYS A 43 17.34 -11.54 -0.06
N GLY A 44 16.85 -12.37 -0.98
CA GLY A 44 15.44 -12.74 -1.10
C GLY A 44 14.96 -13.60 0.07
N ILE A 45 15.79 -14.52 0.57
CA ILE A 45 15.48 -15.31 1.78
C ILE A 45 15.36 -14.37 2.98
N TYR A 46 16.34 -13.48 3.19
CA TYR A 46 16.30 -12.50 4.28
C TYR A 46 15.07 -11.58 4.17
N PHE A 47 14.72 -11.17 2.95
CA PHE A 47 13.53 -10.35 2.69
C PHE A 47 12.25 -11.07 3.14
N ILE A 48 12.05 -12.32 2.70
CA ILE A 48 10.86 -13.12 3.07
C ILE A 48 10.82 -13.35 4.59
N LEU A 49 11.95 -13.73 5.20
CA LEU A 49 12.02 -13.95 6.64
C LEU A 49 11.68 -12.68 7.41
N THR A 50 12.27 -11.54 7.06
CA THR A 50 12.00 -10.27 7.72
C THR A 50 10.53 -9.88 7.60
N LEU A 51 9.92 -10.06 6.42
CA LEU A 51 8.50 -9.81 6.24
C LEU A 51 7.61 -10.76 7.03
N PHE A 52 7.97 -12.05 7.08
CA PHE A 52 7.23 -13.05 7.83
C PHE A 52 7.26 -12.75 9.33
N TRP A 53 8.46 -12.60 9.91
CA TRP A 53 8.63 -12.25 11.32
C TRP A 53 8.03 -10.89 11.64
N GLY A 54 8.20 -9.90 10.75
CA GLY A 54 7.57 -8.59 10.87
C GLY A 54 6.04 -8.68 10.91
N SER A 55 5.42 -9.52 10.07
CA SER A 55 3.96 -9.74 10.07
C SER A 55 3.50 -10.43 11.36
N PHE A 56 4.24 -11.46 11.78
CA PHE A 56 3.93 -12.24 12.98
C PHE A 56 4.02 -11.37 14.25
N PHE A 57 5.14 -10.68 14.44
CA PHE A 57 5.32 -9.80 15.59
C PHE A 57 4.45 -8.55 15.51
N GLY A 58 4.25 -7.98 14.32
CA GLY A 58 3.35 -6.85 14.11
C GLY A 58 1.92 -7.16 14.54
N SER A 59 1.40 -8.33 14.16
CA SER A 59 0.04 -8.73 14.57
C SER A 59 -0.06 -9.00 16.08
N ILE A 60 0.88 -9.74 16.67
CA ILE A 60 0.82 -10.12 18.08
C ILE A 60 1.10 -8.93 19.00
N PHE A 61 2.19 -8.20 18.77
CA PHE A 61 2.66 -7.16 19.69
C PHE A 61 2.16 -5.76 19.35
N MET A 62 1.93 -5.44 18.07
CA MET A 62 1.38 -4.13 17.73
C MET A 62 -0.14 -4.14 17.80
N LEU A 63 -0.85 -5.14 17.27
CA LEU A 63 -2.33 -5.13 17.26
C LEU A 63 -2.94 -5.79 18.50
N GLY A 64 -2.34 -6.88 19.00
CA GLY A 64 -2.87 -7.67 20.13
C GLY A 64 -3.22 -6.84 21.39
N PRO A 65 -2.32 -5.99 21.92
CA PRO A 65 -2.58 -5.21 23.13
C PRO A 65 -3.75 -4.24 23.02
N PHE A 66 -4.12 -3.83 21.80
CA PHE A 66 -5.22 -2.88 21.57
C PHE A 66 -6.54 -3.57 21.25
N LEU A 67 -6.60 -4.90 21.13
CA LEU A 67 -7.86 -5.63 20.92
C LEU A 67 -8.92 -5.35 22.00
N PRO A 68 -8.58 -5.29 23.31
CA PRO A 68 -9.56 -4.95 24.34
C PRO A 68 -10.19 -3.56 24.16
N LEU A 69 -9.44 -2.61 23.56
CA LEU A 69 -9.92 -1.25 23.32
C LEU A 69 -11.10 -1.21 22.34
N MET A 70 -11.25 -2.25 21.51
CA MET A 70 -12.39 -2.40 20.61
C MET A 70 -13.73 -2.42 21.35
N PHE A 71 -13.77 -3.03 22.55
CA PHE A 71 -14.99 -3.13 23.35
C PHE A 71 -15.30 -1.84 24.12
N VAL A 72 -14.27 -1.03 24.40
CA VAL A 72 -14.43 0.25 25.14
C VAL A 72 -14.80 1.39 24.19
N ASN A 73 -14.02 1.60 23.14
CA ASN A 73 -14.28 2.66 22.18
C ASN A 73 -13.78 2.26 20.77
N PRO A 74 -14.71 1.85 19.88
CA PRO A 74 -14.38 1.44 18.52
C PRO A 74 -13.69 2.54 17.70
N SER A 75 -13.94 3.81 18.00
CA SER A 75 -13.34 4.94 17.27
C SER A 75 -11.86 5.10 17.59
N TRP A 76 -11.50 4.99 18.87
CA TRP A 76 -10.11 5.01 19.32
C TRP A 76 -9.33 3.80 18.83
N TYR A 77 -9.93 2.60 18.92
CA TYR A 77 -9.36 1.38 18.37
C TYR A 77 -9.01 1.53 16.88
N ARG A 78 -9.95 2.01 16.06
CA ARG A 78 -9.72 2.30 14.63
C ARG A 78 -8.63 3.34 14.43
N TRP A 79 -8.61 4.40 15.23
CA TRP A 79 -7.62 5.48 15.10
C TRP A 79 -6.19 5.01 15.39
N ILE A 80 -6.01 4.14 16.41
CA ILE A 80 -4.71 3.56 16.78
C ILE A 80 -4.27 2.51 15.75
N ASN A 81 -5.12 1.55 15.41
CA ASN A 81 -4.77 0.49 14.46
C ASN A 81 -4.37 1.01 13.10
N ASN A 82 -5.12 1.99 12.57
CA ASN A 82 -4.78 2.62 11.31
C ASN A 82 -3.39 3.33 11.34
N ARG A 83 -2.81 3.56 12.52
CA ARG A 83 -1.48 4.20 12.73
C ARG A 83 -0.42 3.13 12.77
N LEU A 84 -0.68 2.09 13.55
CA LEU A 84 0.16 0.92 13.66
C LEU A 84 0.32 0.19 12.32
N VAL A 85 -0.78 -0.03 11.61
CA VAL A 85 -0.76 -0.64 10.27
C VAL A 85 0.00 0.24 9.28
N ALA A 86 -0.22 1.56 9.28
CA ALA A 86 0.53 2.47 8.43
C ALA A 86 2.03 2.43 8.72
N THR A 87 2.44 2.41 10.00
CA THR A 87 3.85 2.26 10.39
C THR A 87 4.41 0.91 9.95
N TRP A 88 3.64 -0.17 10.13
CA TRP A 88 4.06 -1.51 9.73
C TRP A 88 4.25 -1.64 8.21
N LEU A 89 3.35 -1.04 7.41
CA LEU A 89 3.44 -0.99 5.96
C LEU A 89 4.66 -0.21 5.43
N THR A 90 5.32 0.60 6.26
CA THR A 90 6.59 1.24 5.87
C THR A 90 7.75 0.24 5.77
N LEU A 91 7.72 -0.85 6.55
CA LEU A 91 8.76 -1.88 6.59
C LEU A 91 8.99 -2.55 5.23
N PRO A 92 7.97 -3.11 4.53
CA PRO A 92 8.16 -3.73 3.22
C PRO A 92 8.68 -2.72 2.19
N VAL A 93 8.24 -1.46 2.24
CA VAL A 93 8.69 -0.42 1.32
C VAL A 93 10.17 -0.10 1.54
N ALA A 94 10.57 0.10 2.80
CA ALA A 94 11.96 0.38 3.16
C ALA A 94 12.89 -0.79 2.79
N LEU A 95 12.46 -2.03 3.04
CA LEU A 95 13.22 -3.23 2.64
C LEU A 95 13.37 -3.32 1.13
N LEU A 96 12.32 -2.99 0.37
CA LEU A 96 12.37 -3.03 -1.09
C LEU A 96 13.38 -2.01 -1.66
N GLU A 97 13.41 -0.79 -1.14
CA GLU A 97 14.38 0.23 -1.56
C GLU A 97 15.81 -0.09 -1.11
N THR A 98 15.99 -0.50 0.15
CA THR A 98 17.33 -0.69 0.74
C THR A 98 17.99 -2.00 0.31
N MET A 99 17.25 -3.11 0.25
CA MET A 99 17.84 -4.42 -0.03
C MET A 99 18.00 -4.70 -1.51
N PHE A 100 17.03 -4.29 -2.31
CA PHE A 100 17.02 -4.51 -3.75
C PHE A 100 17.48 -3.29 -4.56
N GLY A 101 17.73 -2.15 -3.90
CA GLY A 101 18.17 -0.92 -4.57
C GLY A 101 17.13 -0.38 -5.54
N VAL A 102 15.85 -0.72 -5.33
CA VAL A 102 14.80 -0.37 -6.27
C VAL A 102 14.49 1.11 -6.14
N LYS A 103 14.68 1.84 -7.25
CA LYS A 103 14.30 3.24 -7.35
C LYS A 103 12.89 3.33 -7.94
N VAL A 104 11.93 3.67 -7.11
CA VAL A 104 10.55 3.92 -7.57
C VAL A 104 10.48 5.34 -8.13
N ILE A 105 10.19 5.45 -9.43
CA ILE A 105 9.96 6.72 -10.11
C ILE A 105 8.46 6.87 -10.31
N ILE A 106 7.90 7.95 -9.78
CA ILE A 106 6.48 8.26 -9.86
C ILE A 106 6.33 9.49 -10.73
N THR A 107 5.55 9.36 -11.81
CA THR A 107 5.29 10.40 -12.79
C THR A 107 3.79 10.59 -12.94
N GLY A 108 3.35 11.84 -13.07
CA GLY A 108 1.94 12.21 -13.20
C GLY A 108 1.61 13.46 -12.39
N ASP A 109 0.33 13.75 -12.25
CA ASP A 109 -0.18 14.85 -11.44
C ASP A 109 0.08 14.61 -9.94
N ALA A 110 0.13 15.68 -9.15
CA ALA A 110 0.24 15.57 -7.70
C ALA A 110 -1.12 15.22 -7.06
N PHE A 111 -1.11 14.48 -5.95
CA PHE A 111 -2.33 14.24 -5.18
C PHE A 111 -2.80 15.54 -4.53
N VAL A 112 -4.04 15.96 -4.84
CA VAL A 112 -4.66 17.12 -4.20
C VAL A 112 -5.15 16.73 -2.81
N PRO A 113 -4.60 17.31 -1.72
CA PRO A 113 -5.03 16.98 -0.36
C PRO A 113 -6.49 17.41 -0.14
N GLY A 114 -7.34 16.48 0.28
CA GLY A 114 -8.76 16.74 0.56
C GLY A 114 -9.73 16.34 -0.56
N GLU A 115 -9.21 15.88 -1.70
CA GLU A 115 -10.00 15.25 -2.75
C GLU A 115 -9.92 13.72 -2.66
N ARG A 116 -10.90 13.06 -3.28
CA ARG A 116 -10.89 11.61 -3.44
C ARG A 116 -10.11 11.27 -4.70
N SER A 117 -9.12 10.40 -4.57
CA SER A 117 -8.30 9.97 -5.70
C SER A 117 -8.56 8.50 -6.01
N VAL A 118 -8.58 8.14 -7.28
CA VAL A 118 -8.66 6.73 -7.71
C VAL A 118 -7.34 6.36 -8.37
N ILE A 119 -6.72 5.28 -7.90
CA ILE A 119 -5.49 4.75 -8.49
C ILE A 119 -5.88 3.48 -9.25
N ILE A 120 -5.62 3.46 -10.56
CA ILE A 120 -5.80 2.27 -11.39
C ILE A 120 -4.42 1.70 -11.65
N MET A 121 -4.20 0.46 -11.23
CA MET A 121 -2.91 -0.20 -11.43
C MET A 121 -3.11 -1.59 -12.05
N ASN A 122 -2.19 -1.95 -12.93
CA ASN A 122 -2.15 -3.29 -13.48
C ASN A 122 -1.55 -4.23 -12.42
N HIS A 123 -2.39 -5.09 -11.83
CA HIS A 123 -1.99 -6.02 -10.78
C HIS A 123 -1.61 -7.36 -11.42
N ARG A 124 -0.32 -7.57 -11.67
CA ARG A 124 0.21 -8.85 -12.14
C ARG A 124 0.81 -9.67 -11.00
N THR A 125 1.33 -9.03 -9.96
CA THR A 125 2.02 -9.73 -8.87
C THR A 125 1.66 -9.17 -7.49
N ARG A 126 1.87 -9.98 -6.46
CA ARG A 126 1.73 -9.51 -5.06
C ARG A 126 2.80 -8.49 -4.66
N MET A 127 3.87 -8.30 -5.44
CA MET A 127 4.81 -7.21 -5.17
C MET A 127 4.26 -5.85 -5.58
N ASP A 128 3.20 -5.80 -6.38
CA ASP A 128 2.61 -4.55 -6.85
C ASP A 128 2.09 -3.70 -5.69
N TRP A 129 1.67 -4.35 -4.60
CA TRP A 129 1.29 -3.69 -3.34
C TRP A 129 2.43 -2.85 -2.75
N MET A 130 3.67 -3.34 -2.80
CA MET A 130 4.82 -2.62 -2.25
C MET A 130 5.13 -1.35 -3.05
N PHE A 131 4.88 -1.36 -4.36
CA PHE A 131 5.01 -0.18 -5.21
C PHE A 131 3.89 0.83 -4.96
N LEU A 132 2.66 0.35 -4.78
CA LEU A 132 1.53 1.18 -4.38
C LEU A 132 1.82 1.88 -3.04
N TRP A 133 2.26 1.13 -2.02
CA TRP A 133 2.59 1.69 -0.72
C TRP A 133 3.75 2.68 -0.78
N ASN A 134 4.76 2.44 -1.63
CA ASN A 134 5.83 3.40 -1.86
C ASN A 134 5.30 4.75 -2.40
N CYS A 135 4.38 4.67 -3.37
CA CYS A 135 3.71 5.85 -3.89
C CYS A 135 2.92 6.60 -2.80
N LEU A 136 2.13 5.85 -2.03
CA LEU A 136 1.33 6.42 -0.95
C LEU A 136 2.17 6.97 0.19
N MET A 137 3.35 6.41 0.50
CA MET A 137 4.24 7.01 1.51
C MET A 137 4.80 8.37 1.08
N ARG A 138 5.07 8.54 -0.22
CA ARG A 138 5.71 9.77 -0.75
C ARG A 138 4.72 10.89 -1.01
N TYR A 139 3.49 10.53 -1.42
CA TYR A 139 2.53 11.51 -1.89
C TYR A 139 1.18 11.48 -1.16
N SER A 140 0.96 10.55 -0.23
CA SER A 140 -0.29 10.48 0.53
C SER A 140 -0.14 9.82 1.92
N TYR A 141 -1.21 9.24 2.44
CA TYR A 141 -1.23 8.49 3.70
C TYR A 141 -1.66 7.05 3.44
N LEU A 142 -0.81 6.09 3.83
CA LEU A 142 -1.11 4.64 3.79
C LEU A 142 -2.41 4.27 4.50
N ARG A 143 -2.81 5.04 5.52
CA ARG A 143 -4.06 4.82 6.26
C ARG A 143 -5.33 4.98 5.40
N LEU A 144 -5.27 5.81 4.35
CA LEU A 144 -6.46 6.22 3.59
C LEU A 144 -6.74 5.28 2.41
N GLU A 145 -5.87 4.32 2.16
CA GLU A 145 -6.01 3.38 1.07
C GLU A 145 -7.19 2.43 1.31
N LYS A 146 -8.02 2.30 0.28
CA LYS A 146 -9.06 1.27 0.20
C LYS A 146 -8.90 0.52 -1.11
N ILE A 147 -8.85 -0.79 -1.00
CA ILE A 147 -8.55 -1.67 -2.12
C ILE A 147 -9.83 -2.36 -2.55
N CYS A 148 -10.17 -2.24 -3.83
CA CYS A 148 -11.29 -2.94 -4.43
C CYS A 148 -10.79 -3.91 -5.50
N LEU A 149 -10.98 -5.21 -5.26
CA LEU A 149 -10.64 -6.28 -6.19
C LEU A 149 -11.90 -6.68 -6.97
N LYS A 150 -11.77 -6.84 -8.30
CA LYS A 150 -12.89 -7.32 -9.15
C LYS A 150 -13.23 -8.81 -8.89
N ALA A 151 -12.25 -9.60 -8.45
CA ALA A 151 -12.41 -11.00 -8.07
C ALA A 151 -11.50 -11.31 -6.88
N SER A 152 -11.93 -12.22 -6.01
CA SER A 152 -11.06 -12.76 -4.95
C SER A 152 -9.86 -13.46 -5.58
N LEU A 153 -8.67 -13.15 -5.06
CA LEU A 153 -7.39 -13.71 -5.50
C LEU A 153 -7.33 -15.24 -5.30
#